data_AF-A0A2H9LD14-F1
#
_entry.id   AF-A0A2H9LD14-F1
#
_cell.length_a   1.000
_cell.length_b   1.000
_cell.length_c   1.000
_cell.angle_alpha   90.00
_cell.angle_beta   90.00
_cell.angle_gamma   90.00
#
_symmetry.space_group_name_H-M   'P 1'
#
loop_
_entity.id
_entity.type
_entity.pdbx_description
1 polymer ?
#
loop_
_entity_poly.entity_id
_entity_poly.type
_entity_poly.pdbx_seq_one_letter_code
_entity_poly.pdbx_strand_id
1 'polypeptide(L)'
;MNPKSIALFLMASMLFLASAYAYDPTIYLTAERHVLNKGEILGTIVEINHENIDYYVVKINVGDKLAGLIPLKKDKQEIVTGKTTTKQLFQVTEFLIKYKDYLDSLKESSTPWYISNYTVMSNLTVFLDEKYDNLTLVETTIKSSESKALTEQLKSSTSNLKNKTLEVSSMLKDAADSESAFINKPKTGGEQELVDSLTYVFDAILELDSLILDYKVSLNKLKGLIASDDLDLSTKQSLTATLKFPQDLSIIGNWASYTPQLKSGISSLLSESIKEADNVSKNLDLRLKMEIAYSEIYADDAKLKKDIGEDYSTLSKSANLILSKDYYDKWKNQELAKKFKASWDKVNIYYGKMQYDDAIKSAKEAKQQAISIVAEGYLVIEPKPQPNYTLLIEGLAALLVLVAILYAVRNRKKFSGFLNKDEEDDVQVYNFK
;
A
#
# COMPACT_ATOMS: atom_id res chain seq x y z
N MET A 1 -50.33 7.18 16.45
CA MET A 1 -49.16 6.28 16.57
C MET A 1 -48.72 6.23 18.03
N ASN A 2 -48.50 5.03 18.57
CA ASN A 2 -48.04 4.86 19.95
C ASN A 2 -46.59 5.40 20.07
N PRO A 3 -46.27 6.29 21.03
CA PRO A 3 -44.92 6.86 21.17
C PRO A 3 -43.83 5.79 21.34
N LYS A 4 -44.16 4.62 21.90
CA LYS A 4 -43.23 3.47 21.98
C LYS A 4 -42.89 2.89 20.60
N SER A 5 -43.85 2.88 19.67
CA SER A 5 -43.64 2.41 18.30
C SER A 5 -42.81 3.41 17.46
N ILE A 6 -42.93 4.71 17.76
CA ILE A 6 -42.13 5.77 17.13
C ILE A 6 -40.67 5.69 17.62
N ALA A 7 -40.46 5.50 18.93
CA ALA A 7 -39.13 5.34 19.50
C ALA A 7 -38.42 4.07 18.97
N LEU A 8 -39.14 2.95 18.85
CA LEU A 8 -38.59 1.71 18.30
C LEU A 8 -38.24 1.86 16.80
N PHE A 9 -39.06 2.57 16.04
CA PHE A 9 -38.80 2.87 14.62
C PHE A 9 -37.61 3.82 14.44
N LEU A 10 -37.47 4.83 15.31
CA LEU A 10 -36.31 5.74 15.34
C LEU A 10 -35.03 5.00 15.74
N MET A 11 -35.07 4.13 16.74
CA MET A 11 -33.91 3.33 17.16
C MET A 11 -33.51 2.31 16.08
N ALA A 12 -34.47 1.66 15.43
CA ALA A 12 -34.23 0.81 14.27
C ALA A 12 -33.66 1.61 13.09
N SER A 13 -34.21 2.80 12.80
CA SER A 13 -33.69 3.67 11.74
C SER A 13 -32.28 4.20 12.02
N MET A 14 -31.91 4.45 13.29
CA MET A 14 -30.54 4.81 13.67
C MET A 14 -29.57 3.63 13.53
N LEU A 15 -30.02 2.40 13.78
CA LEU A 15 -29.25 1.19 13.51
C LEU A 15 -29.04 0.95 12.00
N PHE A 16 -30.02 1.30 11.16
CA PHE A 16 -29.90 1.21 9.70
C PHE A 16 -29.13 2.38 9.06
N LEU A 17 -29.13 3.58 9.67
CA LEU A 17 -28.32 4.71 9.21
C LEU A 17 -26.84 4.56 9.58
N ALA A 18 -26.51 3.85 10.67
CA ALA A 18 -25.14 3.52 11.03
C ALA A 18 -24.51 2.44 10.13
N SER A 19 -25.32 1.66 9.39
CA SER A 19 -24.86 0.59 8.49
C SER A 19 -24.70 1.01 7.03
N ALA A 20 -24.74 2.31 6.70
CA ALA A 20 -24.76 2.77 5.31
C ALA A 20 -23.80 3.93 4.98
N TYR A 21 -22.85 4.27 5.87
CA TYR A 21 -21.72 5.10 5.47
C TYR A 21 -20.65 4.21 4.86
N ALA A 22 -20.67 4.09 3.52
CA ALA A 22 -19.47 3.72 2.79
C ALA A 22 -18.40 4.75 3.16
N TYR A 23 -17.42 4.33 3.95
CA TYR A 23 -16.35 5.22 4.36
C TYR A 23 -15.38 5.41 3.20
N ASP A 24 -14.70 6.55 3.16
CA ASP A 24 -13.68 6.80 2.17
C ASP A 24 -12.38 6.06 2.59
N PRO A 25 -11.92 5.03 1.84
CA PRO A 25 -10.69 4.32 2.15
C PRO A 25 -9.44 5.22 2.11
N THR A 26 -9.45 6.29 1.32
CA THR A 26 -8.37 7.27 1.27
C THR A 26 -8.32 8.08 2.56
N ILE A 27 -9.46 8.59 3.03
CA ILE A 27 -9.52 9.36 4.29
C ILE A 27 -9.14 8.45 5.46
N TYR A 28 -9.69 7.24 5.53
CA TYR A 28 -9.37 6.29 6.59
C TYR A 28 -7.86 6.02 6.67
N LEU A 29 -7.20 5.72 5.53
CA LEU A 29 -5.77 5.41 5.52
C LEU A 29 -4.85 6.61 5.76
N THR A 30 -5.27 7.84 5.42
CA THR A 30 -4.43 9.03 5.52
C THR A 30 -4.65 9.85 6.80
N ALA A 31 -5.88 9.89 7.31
CA ALA A 31 -6.24 10.72 8.46
C ALA A 31 -6.35 9.91 9.76
N GLU A 32 -6.78 8.64 9.69
CA GLU A 32 -7.08 7.83 10.87
C GLU A 32 -6.05 6.73 11.13
N ARG A 33 -5.16 6.46 10.16
CA ARG A 33 -4.16 5.39 10.23
C ARG A 33 -2.75 5.92 9.99
N HIS A 34 -1.77 5.24 10.57
CA HIS A 34 -0.34 5.56 10.45
C HIS A 34 0.40 4.45 9.71
N VAL A 35 -0.11 4.11 8.53
CA VAL A 35 0.35 2.98 7.70
C VAL A 35 1.13 3.40 6.46
N LEU A 36 1.31 4.71 6.25
CA LEU A 36 2.08 5.29 5.15
C LEU A 36 3.43 5.81 5.67
N ASN A 37 4.51 5.48 4.95
CA ASN A 37 5.82 6.08 5.14
C ASN A 37 5.85 7.49 4.53
N LYS A 38 6.84 8.29 4.95
CA LYS A 38 7.07 9.62 4.37
C LYS A 38 7.34 9.52 2.87
N GLY A 39 6.59 10.28 2.07
CA GLY A 39 6.72 10.34 0.61
C GLY A 39 5.91 9.30 -0.15
N GLU A 40 5.19 8.42 0.56
CA GLU A 40 4.21 7.53 -0.05
C GLU A 40 2.88 8.23 -0.30
N ILE A 41 2.23 7.87 -1.41
CA ILE A 41 0.89 8.33 -1.76
C ILE A 41 -0.02 7.13 -2.05
N LEU A 42 -1.32 7.32 -1.82
CA LEU A 42 -2.32 6.35 -2.24
C LEU A 42 -2.53 6.44 -3.75
N GLY A 43 -2.60 5.29 -4.40
CA GLY A 43 -2.88 5.13 -5.82
C GLY A 43 -4.27 4.55 -6.06
N THR A 44 -4.37 3.76 -7.13
CA THR A 44 -5.61 3.11 -7.55
C THR A 44 -6.20 2.23 -6.43
N ILE A 45 -7.52 2.28 -6.31
CA ILE A 45 -8.31 1.42 -5.43
C ILE A 45 -9.02 0.40 -6.30
N VAL A 46 -8.85 -0.89 -5.97
CA VAL A 46 -9.50 -2.00 -6.67
C VAL A 46 -10.54 -2.62 -5.74
N GLU A 47 -11.77 -2.75 -6.22
CA GLU A 47 -12.81 -3.52 -5.52
C GLU A 47 -12.68 -4.99 -5.90
N ILE A 48 -12.59 -5.88 -4.91
CA ILE A 48 -12.44 -7.32 -5.13
C ILE A 48 -13.43 -8.08 -4.27
N ASN A 49 -14.15 -9.02 -4.89
CA ASN A 49 -14.98 -9.96 -4.15
C ASN A 49 -14.17 -11.19 -3.71
N HIS A 50 -14.24 -11.54 -2.43
CA HIS A 50 -13.66 -12.76 -1.89
C HIS A 50 -14.67 -13.40 -0.95
N GLU A 51 -15.10 -14.63 -1.28
CA GLU A 51 -16.06 -15.40 -0.49
C GLU A 51 -17.36 -14.64 -0.17
N ASN A 52 -17.91 -13.92 -1.16
CA ASN A 52 -19.09 -13.06 -1.04
C ASN A 52 -18.93 -11.83 -0.14
N ILE A 53 -17.69 -11.46 0.18
CA ILE A 53 -17.37 -10.21 0.90
C ILE A 53 -16.60 -9.31 -0.07
N ASP A 54 -17.02 -8.05 -0.16
CA ASP A 54 -16.33 -7.06 -0.97
C ASP A 54 -15.21 -6.39 -0.16
N TYR A 55 -14.06 -6.25 -0.80
CA TYR A 55 -12.87 -5.63 -0.24
C TYR A 55 -12.40 -4.49 -1.14
N TYR A 56 -11.84 -3.45 -0.53
CA TYR A 56 -10.99 -2.50 -1.22
C TYR A 56 -9.55 -2.95 -1.08
N VAL A 57 -8.79 -3.00 -2.18
CA VAL A 57 -7.34 -3.08 -2.14
C VAL A 57 -6.78 -1.75 -2.64
N VAL A 58 -6.11 -1.03 -1.75
CA VAL A 58 -5.55 0.29 -2.03
C VAL A 58 -4.07 0.14 -2.38
N LYS A 59 -3.69 0.62 -3.56
CA LYS A 59 -2.29 0.70 -3.99
C LYS A 59 -1.56 1.82 -3.24
N ILE A 60 -0.33 1.58 -2.83
CA ILE A 60 0.57 2.58 -2.28
C ILE A 60 1.76 2.73 -3.22
N ASN A 61 2.07 3.97 -3.59
CA ASN A 61 3.16 4.29 -4.51
C ASN A 61 4.22 5.19 -3.86
N VAL A 62 5.47 5.04 -4.30
CA VAL A 62 6.54 6.03 -4.13
C VAL A 62 7.00 6.44 -5.52
N GLY A 63 6.65 7.67 -5.93
CA GLY A 63 6.74 8.07 -7.34
C GLY A 63 5.92 7.09 -8.20
N ASP A 64 6.55 6.54 -9.24
CA ASP A 64 5.90 5.59 -10.17
C ASP A 64 6.01 4.11 -9.73
N LYS A 65 6.63 3.84 -8.57
CA LYS A 65 6.87 2.45 -8.10
C LYS A 65 5.84 2.03 -7.06
N LEU A 66 5.38 0.78 -7.16
CA LEU A 66 4.59 0.13 -6.13
C LEU A 66 5.43 0.00 -4.84
N ALA A 67 4.89 0.51 -3.73
CA ALA A 67 5.48 0.43 -2.40
C ALA A 67 4.69 -0.49 -1.45
N GLY A 68 3.47 -0.86 -1.80
CA GLY A 68 2.68 -1.84 -1.05
C GLY A 68 1.21 -1.81 -1.42
N LEU A 69 0.46 -2.76 -0.86
CA LEU A 69 -1.00 -2.84 -0.96
C LEU A 69 -1.59 -2.88 0.45
N ILE A 70 -2.74 -2.24 0.65
CA ILE A 70 -3.51 -2.36 1.89
C ILE A 70 -4.93 -2.87 1.57
N PRO A 71 -5.31 -4.04 2.10
CA PRO A 71 -6.64 -4.59 1.93
C PRO A 71 -7.54 -4.10 3.06
N LEU A 72 -8.74 -3.68 2.70
CA LEU A 72 -9.75 -3.14 3.59
C LEU A 72 -11.09 -3.84 3.34
N LYS A 73 -11.87 -4.05 4.39
CA LYS A 73 -13.27 -4.49 4.21
C LYS A 73 -14.10 -3.32 3.67
N LYS A 74 -14.90 -3.53 2.63
CA LYS A 74 -15.71 -2.44 2.05
C LYS A 74 -16.71 -1.84 3.04
N ASP A 75 -17.33 -2.71 3.85
CA ASP A 75 -18.42 -2.30 4.75
C ASP A 75 -17.92 -1.84 6.14
N LYS A 76 -16.61 -1.86 6.40
CA LYS A 76 -16.04 -1.54 7.72
C LYS A 76 -14.67 -0.88 7.59
N GLN A 77 -14.42 0.14 8.41
CA GLN A 77 -13.09 0.74 8.59
C GLN A 77 -12.12 -0.25 9.27
N GLU A 78 -11.70 -1.28 8.54
CA GLU A 78 -10.90 -2.38 9.07
C GLU A 78 -9.88 -2.83 8.00
N ILE A 79 -8.59 -2.83 8.39
CA ILE A 79 -7.54 -3.44 7.57
C ILE A 79 -7.60 -4.95 7.75
N VAL A 80 -7.62 -5.69 6.64
CA VAL A 80 -7.62 -7.15 6.65
C VAL A 80 -6.22 -7.64 7.02
N THR A 81 -6.11 -8.49 8.04
CA THR A 81 -4.83 -9.00 8.56
C THR A 81 -4.62 -10.50 8.32
N GLY A 82 -5.63 -11.20 7.80
CA GLY A 82 -5.56 -12.64 7.54
C GLY A 82 -4.64 -12.98 6.36
N LYS A 83 -3.49 -13.63 6.64
CA LYS A 83 -2.43 -13.89 5.64
C LYS A 83 -2.91 -14.49 4.32
N THR A 84 -3.81 -15.48 4.38
CA THR A 84 -4.32 -16.16 3.18
C THR A 84 -5.18 -15.22 2.34
N THR A 85 -6.18 -14.57 2.98
CA THR A 85 -7.07 -13.60 2.36
C THR A 85 -6.29 -12.44 1.75
N THR A 86 -5.35 -11.84 2.50
CA THR A 86 -4.54 -10.72 2.01
C THR A 86 -3.72 -11.11 0.79
N LYS A 87 -3.09 -12.30 0.81
CA LYS A 87 -2.31 -12.80 -0.32
C LYS A 87 -3.18 -12.94 -1.58
N GLN A 88 -4.37 -13.53 -1.46
CA GLN A 88 -5.28 -13.70 -2.61
C GLN A 88 -5.77 -12.36 -3.15
N LEU A 89 -6.17 -11.43 -2.27
CA LEU A 89 -6.58 -10.08 -2.65
C LEU A 89 -5.45 -9.33 -3.39
N PHE A 90 -4.21 -9.47 -2.91
CA PHE A 90 -3.04 -8.87 -3.53
C PHE A 90 -2.69 -9.50 -4.88
N GLN A 91 -2.76 -10.82 -5.00
CA GLN A 91 -2.52 -11.53 -6.26
C GLN A 91 -3.48 -11.06 -7.36
N VAL A 92 -4.77 -10.96 -7.05
CA VAL A 92 -5.79 -10.45 -7.98
C VAL A 92 -5.49 -9.01 -8.39
N THR A 93 -5.16 -8.16 -7.41
CA THR A 93 -4.87 -6.74 -7.64
C THR A 93 -3.66 -6.56 -8.56
N GLU A 94 -2.56 -7.25 -8.24
CA GLU A 94 -1.33 -7.21 -9.03
C GLU A 94 -1.55 -7.76 -10.43
N PHE A 95 -2.26 -8.89 -10.57
CA PHE A 95 -2.59 -9.44 -11.87
C PHE A 95 -3.43 -8.45 -12.69
N LEU A 96 -4.49 -7.86 -12.11
CA LEU A 96 -5.36 -6.92 -12.81
C LEU A 96 -4.62 -5.68 -13.31
N ILE A 97 -3.74 -5.11 -12.47
CA ILE A 97 -2.93 -3.94 -12.85
C ILE A 97 -2.01 -4.32 -14.01
N LYS A 98 -1.22 -5.38 -13.85
CA LYS A 98 -0.28 -5.83 -14.88
C LYS A 98 -0.97 -6.26 -16.16
N TYR A 99 -2.15 -6.85 -16.06
CA TYR A 99 -2.96 -7.26 -17.20
C TYR A 99 -3.45 -6.06 -18.00
N LYS A 100 -3.92 -5.00 -17.34
CA LYS A 100 -4.29 -3.75 -18.01
C LYS A 100 -3.08 -3.11 -18.72
N ASP A 101 -1.95 -3.02 -18.01
CA ASP A 101 -0.70 -2.50 -18.59
C ASP A 101 -0.25 -3.34 -19.80
N TYR A 102 -0.40 -4.66 -19.71
CA TYR A 102 -0.11 -5.57 -20.82
C TYR A 102 -1.01 -5.33 -22.03
N LEU A 103 -2.34 -5.26 -21.82
CA LEU A 103 -3.28 -4.96 -22.91
C LEU A 103 -3.00 -3.61 -23.58
N ASP A 104 -2.59 -2.60 -22.81
CA ASP A 104 -2.20 -1.30 -23.37
C ASP A 104 -0.89 -1.39 -24.16
N SER A 105 0.10 -2.15 -23.66
CA SER A 105 1.36 -2.39 -24.39
C SER A 105 1.16 -3.11 -25.74
N LEU A 106 0.17 -4.02 -25.84
CA LEU A 106 -0.16 -4.69 -27.10
C LEU A 106 -0.71 -3.72 -28.14
N LYS A 107 -1.50 -2.73 -27.72
CA LYS A 107 -2.01 -1.67 -28.60
C LYS A 107 -0.86 -0.82 -29.14
N GLU A 108 0.10 -0.46 -28.28
CA GLU A 108 1.28 0.31 -28.67
C GLU A 108 2.19 -0.46 -29.64
N SER A 109 2.35 -1.77 -29.45
CA SER A 109 3.16 -2.63 -30.32
C SER A 109 2.45 -3.08 -31.60
N SER A 110 1.20 -2.67 -31.83
CA SER A 110 0.34 -3.16 -32.93
C SER A 110 0.17 -4.69 -32.94
N THR A 111 0.30 -5.34 -31.77
CA THR A 111 0.05 -6.76 -31.62
C THR A 111 -1.46 -6.99 -31.46
N PRO A 112 -2.12 -7.81 -32.31
CA PRO A 112 -3.57 -7.93 -32.28
C PRO A 112 -4.05 -8.70 -31.05
N TRP A 113 -4.92 -8.08 -30.26
CA TRP A 113 -5.72 -8.75 -29.23
C TRP A 113 -7.00 -9.34 -29.84
N TYR A 114 -6.86 -10.49 -30.49
CA TYR A 114 -7.94 -11.10 -31.28
C TYR A 114 -9.06 -11.74 -30.46
N ILE A 115 -8.95 -11.79 -29.12
CA ILE A 115 -9.98 -12.35 -28.23
C ILE A 115 -11.35 -11.70 -28.46
N SER A 116 -11.37 -10.39 -28.71
CA SER A 116 -12.58 -9.63 -29.00
C SER A 116 -13.19 -9.86 -30.40
N ASN A 117 -12.51 -10.59 -31.28
CA ASN A 117 -12.88 -10.74 -32.70
C ASN A 117 -13.61 -12.05 -33.03
N TYR A 118 -14.41 -12.59 -32.10
CA TYR A 118 -15.12 -13.87 -32.28
C TYR A 118 -16.04 -13.91 -33.51
N THR A 119 -16.58 -12.77 -33.96
CA THR A 119 -17.45 -12.69 -35.15
C THR A 119 -16.75 -13.03 -36.46
N VAL A 120 -15.42 -12.87 -36.53
CA VAL A 120 -14.62 -13.25 -37.71
C VAL A 120 -14.75 -14.74 -37.99
N MET A 121 -14.74 -15.57 -36.94
CA MET A 121 -14.86 -17.02 -37.05
C MET A 121 -16.22 -17.44 -37.60
N SER A 122 -17.30 -16.76 -37.19
CA SER A 122 -18.64 -17.04 -37.71
C SER A 122 -18.72 -16.84 -39.24
N ASN A 123 -18.07 -15.80 -39.77
CA ASN A 123 -18.05 -15.55 -41.21
C ASN A 123 -17.27 -16.62 -42.00
N LEU A 124 -16.20 -17.17 -41.41
CA LEU A 124 -15.41 -18.25 -42.04
C LEU A 124 -16.24 -19.51 -42.30
N THR A 125 -17.28 -19.78 -41.50
CA THR A 125 -18.13 -20.96 -41.68
C THR A 125 -18.91 -20.93 -42.99
N VAL A 126 -19.38 -19.76 -43.43
CA VAL A 126 -20.09 -19.57 -44.71
C VAL A 126 -19.16 -19.88 -45.88
N PHE A 127 -17.91 -19.41 -45.81
CA PHE A 127 -16.91 -19.71 -46.84
C PHE A 127 -16.54 -21.19 -46.89
N LEU A 128 -16.50 -21.87 -45.74
CA LEU A 128 -16.22 -23.31 -45.69
C LEU A 128 -17.38 -24.13 -46.29
N ASP A 129 -18.63 -23.70 -46.12
CA ASP A 129 -19.78 -24.32 -46.80
C ASP A 129 -19.68 -24.18 -48.32
N GLU A 130 -19.39 -22.98 -48.81
CA GLU A 130 -19.17 -22.76 -50.25
C GLU A 130 -18.01 -23.64 -50.78
N LYS A 131 -16.95 -23.83 -49.99
CA LYS A 131 -15.83 -24.70 -50.38
C LYS A 131 -16.24 -26.17 -50.42
N TYR A 132 -17.09 -26.62 -49.53
CA TYR A 132 -17.62 -27.98 -49.55
C TYR A 132 -18.42 -28.25 -50.82
N ASP A 133 -19.29 -27.32 -51.21
CA ASP A 133 -20.11 -27.43 -52.43
C ASP A 133 -19.23 -27.43 -53.69
N ASN A 134 -18.23 -26.55 -53.72
CA ASN A 134 -17.23 -26.49 -54.77
C ASN A 134 -16.44 -27.81 -54.92
N LEU A 135 -16.08 -28.46 -53.81
CA LEU A 135 -15.41 -29.77 -53.84
C LEU A 135 -16.35 -30.87 -54.35
N THR A 136 -17.65 -30.80 -54.06
CA THR A 136 -18.64 -31.73 -54.61
C THR A 136 -18.75 -31.59 -56.14
N LEU A 137 -18.72 -30.36 -56.67
CA LEU A 137 -18.68 -30.13 -58.12
C LEU A 137 -17.40 -30.71 -58.76
N VAL A 138 -16.25 -30.51 -58.11
CA VAL A 138 -14.97 -31.09 -58.56
C VAL A 138 -15.04 -32.62 -58.58
N GLU A 139 -15.57 -33.25 -57.52
CA GLU A 139 -15.73 -34.70 -57.39
C GLU A 139 -16.52 -35.33 -58.55
N THR A 140 -17.58 -34.66 -59.01
CA THR A 140 -18.40 -35.12 -60.14
C THR A 140 -17.72 -34.98 -61.50
N THR A 141 -16.68 -34.14 -61.61
CA THR A 141 -16.01 -33.81 -62.87
C THR A 141 -14.74 -34.61 -63.09
N ILE A 142 -14.02 -34.94 -62.01
CA ILE A 142 -12.76 -35.71 -62.06
C ILE A 142 -13.00 -37.19 -62.34
N LYS A 143 -12.08 -37.83 -63.08
CA LYS A 143 -12.21 -39.25 -63.46
C LYS A 143 -11.31 -40.17 -62.63
N SER A 144 -10.10 -39.71 -62.30
CA SER A 144 -9.13 -40.46 -61.52
C SER A 144 -9.65 -40.85 -60.13
N SER A 145 -9.52 -42.13 -59.76
CA SER A 145 -9.87 -42.65 -58.44
C SER A 145 -9.04 -42.00 -57.32
N GLU A 146 -7.76 -41.71 -57.58
CA GLU A 146 -6.89 -41.03 -56.63
C GLU A 146 -7.37 -39.59 -56.37
N SER A 147 -7.76 -38.86 -57.44
CA SER A 147 -8.29 -37.51 -57.30
C SER A 147 -9.63 -37.50 -56.56
N LYS A 148 -10.49 -38.50 -56.79
CA LYS A 148 -11.76 -38.68 -56.06
C LYS A 148 -11.54 -38.90 -54.58
N ALA A 149 -10.67 -39.84 -54.21
CA ALA A 149 -10.34 -40.12 -52.82
C ALA A 149 -9.79 -38.87 -52.10
N LEU A 150 -8.91 -38.11 -52.75
CA LEU A 150 -8.37 -36.87 -52.17
C LEU A 150 -9.43 -35.76 -52.06
N THR A 151 -10.38 -35.70 -52.99
CA THR A 151 -11.52 -34.76 -52.93
C THR A 151 -12.44 -35.09 -51.76
N GLU A 152 -12.75 -36.38 -51.55
CA GLU A 152 -13.52 -36.84 -50.39
C GLU A 152 -12.81 -36.51 -49.07
N GLN A 153 -11.49 -36.72 -49.00
CA GLN A 153 -10.68 -36.31 -47.86
C GLN A 153 -10.77 -34.79 -47.61
N LEU A 154 -10.65 -33.97 -48.67
CA LEU A 154 -10.78 -32.51 -48.56
C LEU A 154 -12.18 -32.07 -48.12
N LYS A 155 -13.25 -32.76 -48.54
CA LYS A 155 -14.61 -32.51 -48.04
C LYS A 155 -14.70 -32.78 -46.54
N SER A 156 -14.14 -33.90 -46.08
CA SER A 156 -14.04 -34.22 -44.64
C SER A 156 -13.23 -33.17 -43.87
N SER A 157 -12.06 -32.77 -44.39
CA SER A 157 -11.25 -31.69 -43.80
C SER A 157 -11.98 -30.35 -43.75
N THR A 158 -12.80 -30.02 -44.76
CA THR A 158 -13.61 -28.80 -44.79
C THR A 158 -14.66 -28.81 -43.68
N SER A 159 -15.36 -29.94 -43.49
CA SER A 159 -16.30 -30.11 -42.39
C SER A 159 -15.62 -30.01 -41.02
N ASN A 160 -14.43 -30.61 -40.87
CA ASN A 160 -13.65 -30.51 -39.63
C ASN A 160 -13.20 -29.08 -39.35
N LEU A 161 -12.71 -28.36 -40.36
CA LEU A 161 -12.37 -26.93 -40.26
C LEU A 161 -13.58 -26.10 -39.84
N LYS A 162 -14.76 -26.37 -40.42
CA LYS A 162 -16.00 -25.66 -40.07
C LYS A 162 -16.36 -25.87 -38.61
N ASN A 163 -16.36 -27.12 -38.16
CA ASN A 163 -16.67 -27.46 -36.77
C ASN A 163 -15.68 -26.81 -35.80
N LYS A 164 -14.37 -26.88 -36.09
CA LYS A 164 -13.34 -26.27 -35.25
C LYS A 164 -13.43 -24.74 -35.24
N THR A 165 -13.77 -24.13 -36.37
CA THR A 165 -14.00 -22.68 -36.46
C THR A 165 -15.18 -22.24 -35.58
N LEU A 166 -16.29 -22.99 -35.59
CA LEU A 166 -17.43 -22.74 -34.69
C LEU A 166 -17.06 -22.90 -33.22
N GLU A 167 -16.32 -23.95 -32.88
CA GLU A 167 -15.80 -24.19 -31.53
C GLU A 167 -14.94 -23.02 -31.06
N VAL A 168 -13.94 -22.64 -31.85
CA VAL A 168 -13.06 -21.49 -31.57
C VAL A 168 -13.86 -20.19 -31.46
N SER A 169 -14.88 -19.98 -32.28
CA SER A 169 -15.78 -18.82 -32.18
C SER A 169 -16.47 -18.75 -30.82
N SER A 170 -16.95 -19.88 -30.29
CA SER A 170 -17.58 -19.95 -28.97
C SER A 170 -16.55 -19.67 -27.88
N MET A 171 -15.39 -20.31 -27.95
CA MET A 171 -14.33 -20.14 -26.94
C MET A 171 -13.81 -18.70 -26.89
N LEU A 172 -13.65 -18.03 -28.02
CA LEU A 172 -13.28 -16.61 -28.08
C LEU A 172 -14.31 -15.73 -27.38
N LYS A 173 -15.60 -16.00 -27.61
CA LYS A 173 -16.69 -15.27 -26.95
C LYS A 173 -16.66 -15.50 -25.44
N ASP A 174 -16.55 -16.75 -25.00
CA ASP A 174 -16.50 -17.10 -23.58
C ASP A 174 -15.28 -16.45 -22.89
N ALA A 175 -14.13 -16.41 -23.57
CA ALA A 175 -12.93 -15.74 -23.08
C ALA A 175 -13.08 -14.21 -23.02
N ALA A 176 -13.73 -13.59 -24.00
CA ALA A 176 -14.04 -12.16 -23.98
C ALA A 176 -15.02 -11.80 -22.85
N ASP A 177 -16.02 -12.64 -22.61
CA ASP A 177 -16.97 -12.47 -21.51
C ASP A 177 -16.26 -12.65 -20.14
N SER A 178 -15.36 -13.63 -20.03
CA SER A 178 -14.51 -13.85 -18.86
C SER A 178 -13.57 -12.67 -18.57
N GLU A 179 -12.89 -12.16 -19.60
CA GLU A 179 -12.03 -10.97 -19.53
C GLU A 179 -12.82 -9.76 -19.02
N SER A 180 -13.99 -9.50 -19.62
CA SER A 180 -14.86 -8.41 -19.22
C SER A 180 -15.35 -8.56 -17.77
N ALA A 181 -15.74 -9.77 -17.36
CA ALA A 181 -16.16 -10.04 -15.98
C ALA A 181 -15.03 -9.79 -14.99
N PHE A 182 -13.81 -10.26 -15.29
CA PHE A 182 -12.64 -10.08 -14.44
C PHE A 182 -12.24 -8.61 -14.33
N ILE A 183 -12.20 -7.86 -15.43
CA ILE A 183 -11.81 -6.45 -15.43
C ILE A 183 -12.79 -5.59 -14.63
N ASN A 184 -14.09 -5.87 -14.74
CA ASN A 184 -15.14 -5.04 -14.15
C ASN A 184 -15.49 -5.42 -12.71
N LYS A 185 -15.41 -6.72 -12.37
CA LYS A 185 -15.74 -7.26 -11.05
C LYS A 185 -14.78 -8.39 -10.70
N PRO A 186 -13.51 -8.08 -10.40
CA PRO A 186 -12.53 -9.10 -10.09
C PRO A 186 -12.92 -9.84 -8.80
N LYS A 187 -12.68 -11.14 -8.80
CA LYS A 187 -12.86 -12.02 -7.64
C LYS A 187 -11.59 -12.82 -7.41
N THR A 188 -11.36 -13.27 -6.18
CA THR A 188 -10.23 -14.16 -5.89
C THR A 188 -10.33 -15.46 -6.68
N GLY A 189 -9.26 -15.84 -7.38
CA GLY A 189 -9.22 -16.98 -8.28
C GLY A 189 -9.67 -16.66 -9.71
N GLY A 190 -10.29 -15.50 -9.94
CA GLY A 190 -10.72 -15.07 -11.27
C GLY A 190 -9.54 -14.84 -12.23
N GLU A 191 -8.36 -14.52 -11.71
CA GLU A 191 -7.13 -14.41 -12.50
C GLU A 191 -6.71 -15.75 -13.12
N GLN A 192 -6.83 -16.86 -12.36
CA GLN A 192 -6.54 -18.19 -12.87
C GLN A 192 -7.61 -18.62 -13.88
N GLU A 193 -8.89 -18.41 -13.56
CA GLU A 193 -10.00 -18.70 -14.47
C GLU A 193 -9.83 -17.97 -15.82
N LEU A 194 -9.39 -16.71 -15.80
CA LEU A 194 -9.09 -15.94 -17.01
C LEU A 194 -7.89 -16.50 -17.77
N VAL A 195 -6.78 -16.79 -17.10
CA VAL A 195 -5.58 -17.37 -17.74
C VAL A 195 -5.90 -18.72 -18.40
N ASP A 196 -6.66 -19.57 -17.73
CA ASP A 196 -7.06 -20.88 -18.25
C ASP A 196 -7.96 -20.71 -19.49
N SER A 197 -8.96 -19.83 -19.40
CA SER A 197 -9.85 -19.52 -20.52
C SER A 197 -9.10 -19.00 -21.76
N LEU A 198 -8.17 -18.06 -21.57
CA LEU A 198 -7.33 -17.54 -22.66
C LEU A 198 -6.40 -18.62 -23.22
N THR A 199 -5.81 -19.44 -22.36
CA THR A 199 -4.92 -20.53 -22.78
C THR A 199 -5.63 -21.56 -23.64
N TYR A 200 -6.86 -21.92 -23.29
CA TYR A 200 -7.65 -22.84 -24.12
C TYR A 200 -7.94 -22.28 -25.51
N VAL A 201 -8.28 -20.98 -25.61
CA VAL A 201 -8.45 -20.31 -26.90
C VAL A 201 -7.15 -20.32 -27.71
N PHE A 202 -6.03 -20.01 -27.07
CA PHE A 202 -4.72 -20.00 -27.70
C PHE A 202 -4.38 -21.37 -28.30
N ASP A 203 -4.58 -22.45 -27.56
CA ASP A 203 -4.31 -23.80 -28.04
C ASP A 203 -5.25 -24.18 -29.20
N ALA A 204 -6.53 -23.80 -29.11
CA ALA A 204 -7.50 -24.05 -30.18
C ALA A 204 -7.17 -23.29 -31.48
N ILE A 205 -6.60 -22.08 -31.40
CA ILE A 205 -6.11 -21.32 -32.55
C ILE A 205 -4.93 -22.01 -33.23
N LEU A 206 -3.97 -22.52 -32.45
CA LEU A 206 -2.81 -23.24 -32.99
C LEU A 206 -3.24 -24.55 -33.67
N GLU A 207 -4.20 -25.26 -33.08
CA GLU A 207 -4.79 -26.46 -33.69
C GLU A 207 -5.52 -26.13 -35.00
N LEU A 208 -6.32 -25.06 -35.02
CA LEU A 208 -7.02 -24.61 -36.23
C LEU A 208 -6.04 -24.24 -37.35
N ASP A 209 -4.95 -23.54 -37.03
CA ASP A 209 -3.91 -23.21 -38.01
C ASP A 209 -3.26 -24.48 -38.60
N SER A 210 -2.95 -25.47 -37.77
CA SER A 210 -2.42 -26.76 -38.24
C SER A 210 -3.39 -27.43 -39.22
N LEU A 211 -4.69 -27.47 -38.91
CA LEU A 211 -5.71 -28.03 -39.80
C LEU A 211 -5.81 -27.26 -41.13
N ILE A 212 -5.66 -25.93 -41.09
CA ILE A 212 -5.67 -25.08 -42.28
C ILE A 212 -4.45 -25.37 -43.18
N LEU A 213 -3.27 -25.57 -42.58
CA LEU A 213 -2.05 -25.92 -43.30
C LEU A 213 -2.18 -27.30 -43.97
N ASP A 214 -2.69 -28.30 -43.26
CA ASP A 214 -2.93 -29.65 -43.80
C ASP A 214 -3.93 -29.63 -44.96
N TYR A 215 -5.01 -28.86 -44.81
CA TYR A 215 -5.99 -28.63 -45.89
C TYR A 215 -5.32 -27.98 -47.11
N LYS A 216 -4.49 -26.95 -46.91
CA LYS A 216 -3.78 -26.26 -48.01
C LYS A 216 -2.83 -27.19 -48.75
N VAL A 217 -2.11 -28.06 -48.05
CA VAL A 217 -1.23 -29.08 -48.66
C VAL A 217 -2.05 -30.06 -49.50
N SER A 218 -3.15 -30.56 -48.96
CA SER A 218 -4.04 -31.50 -49.64
C SER A 218 -4.70 -30.89 -50.88
N LEU A 219 -5.10 -29.62 -50.79
CA LEU A 219 -5.68 -28.85 -51.90
C LEU A 219 -4.68 -28.66 -53.04
N ASN A 220 -3.42 -28.34 -52.72
CA ASN A 220 -2.36 -28.20 -53.72
C ASN A 220 -2.02 -29.55 -54.37
N LYS A 221 -2.04 -30.64 -53.60
CA LYS A 221 -1.87 -32.00 -54.15
C LYS A 221 -2.99 -32.34 -55.13
N LEU A 222 -4.25 -32.03 -54.80
CA LEU A 222 -5.39 -32.24 -55.70
C LEU A 222 -5.24 -31.45 -57.01
N LYS A 223 -4.80 -30.19 -56.94
CA LYS A 223 -4.51 -29.40 -58.15
C LYS A 223 -3.44 -30.04 -59.02
N GLY A 224 -2.37 -30.58 -58.42
CA GLY A 224 -1.31 -31.29 -59.15
C GLY A 224 -1.83 -32.55 -59.84
N LEU A 225 -2.73 -33.30 -59.19
CA LEU A 225 -3.38 -34.46 -59.79
C LEU A 225 -4.29 -34.05 -60.96
N ILE A 226 -5.14 -33.03 -60.80
CA ILE A 226 -6.01 -32.51 -61.87
C ILE A 226 -5.20 -32.01 -63.07
N ALA A 227 -4.07 -31.34 -62.82
CA ALA A 227 -3.17 -30.89 -63.89
C ALA A 227 -2.63 -32.07 -64.72
N SER A 228 -2.41 -33.21 -64.07
CA SER A 228 -1.89 -34.44 -64.67
C SER A 228 -2.98 -35.38 -65.21
N ASP A 229 -4.26 -35.13 -64.93
CA ASP A 229 -5.38 -36.00 -65.32
C ASP A 229 -5.68 -35.91 -66.83
N ASP A 230 -6.37 -36.91 -67.39
CA ASP A 230 -6.78 -36.94 -68.81
C ASP A 230 -8.09 -36.15 -69.04
N LEU A 231 -7.99 -34.85 -68.75
CA LEU A 231 -9.05 -33.85 -68.92
C LEU A 231 -8.61 -32.80 -69.94
N ASP A 232 -9.56 -32.22 -70.67
CA ASP A 232 -9.27 -31.12 -71.57
C ASP A 232 -8.79 -29.87 -70.82
N LEU A 233 -8.07 -28.99 -71.51
CA LEU A 233 -7.45 -27.81 -70.91
C LEU A 233 -8.48 -26.86 -70.27
N SER A 234 -9.66 -26.71 -70.87
CA SER A 234 -10.70 -25.81 -70.35
C SER A 234 -11.26 -26.34 -69.03
N THR A 235 -11.54 -27.64 -68.95
CA THR A 235 -11.98 -28.30 -67.71
C THR A 235 -10.93 -28.18 -66.61
N LYS A 236 -9.65 -28.43 -66.91
CA LYS A 236 -8.55 -28.27 -65.92
C LYS A 236 -8.47 -26.85 -65.36
N GLN A 237 -8.58 -25.84 -66.22
CA GLN A 237 -8.56 -24.44 -65.81
C GLN A 237 -9.76 -24.09 -64.92
N SER A 238 -10.96 -24.54 -65.29
CA SER A 238 -12.18 -24.33 -64.51
C SER A 238 -12.07 -24.95 -63.11
N LEU A 239 -11.67 -26.23 -63.02
CA LEU A 239 -11.51 -26.91 -61.73
C LEU A 239 -10.46 -26.24 -60.85
N THR A 240 -9.32 -25.84 -61.43
CA THR A 240 -8.26 -25.16 -60.69
C THR A 240 -8.72 -23.79 -60.17
N ALA A 241 -9.54 -23.07 -60.93
CA ALA A 241 -10.12 -21.79 -60.52
C ALA A 241 -11.12 -21.94 -59.37
N THR A 242 -11.88 -23.04 -59.33
CA THR A 242 -12.80 -23.39 -58.23
C THR A 242 -12.03 -23.73 -56.95
N LEU A 243 -10.91 -24.45 -57.07
CA LEU A 243 -10.07 -24.92 -55.94
C LEU A 243 -9.16 -23.83 -55.32
N LYS A 244 -9.54 -22.55 -55.35
CA LYS A 244 -8.76 -21.49 -54.69
C LYS A 244 -8.78 -21.66 -53.17
N PHE A 245 -7.62 -21.47 -52.54
CA PHE A 245 -7.51 -21.41 -51.08
C PHE A 245 -8.26 -20.16 -50.58
N PRO A 246 -9.15 -20.27 -49.58
CA PRO A 246 -9.86 -19.12 -49.03
C PRO A 246 -8.88 -18.11 -48.44
N GLN A 247 -8.88 -16.88 -48.93
CA GLN A 247 -7.99 -15.84 -48.41
C GLN A 247 -8.34 -15.49 -46.96
N ASP A 248 -9.62 -15.57 -46.58
CA ASP A 248 -10.07 -15.25 -45.22
C ASP A 248 -9.47 -16.18 -44.16
N LEU A 249 -9.15 -17.44 -44.50
CA LEU A 249 -8.46 -18.36 -43.58
C LEU A 249 -7.03 -17.90 -43.24
N SER A 250 -6.43 -17.00 -44.02
CA SER A 250 -5.09 -16.46 -43.72
C SER A 250 -5.04 -15.62 -42.45
N ILE A 251 -6.18 -15.09 -41.99
CA ILE A 251 -6.25 -14.34 -40.73
C ILE A 251 -5.90 -15.23 -39.53
N ILE A 252 -6.20 -16.53 -39.61
CA ILE A 252 -5.90 -17.50 -38.55
C ILE A 252 -4.39 -17.71 -38.43
N GLY A 253 -3.68 -17.82 -39.56
CA GLY A 253 -2.22 -17.91 -39.55
C GLY A 253 -1.56 -16.67 -38.93
N ASN A 254 -2.15 -15.49 -39.14
CA ASN A 254 -1.71 -14.27 -38.46
C ASN A 254 -1.93 -14.37 -36.93
N TRP A 255 -3.11 -14.79 -36.48
CA TRP A 255 -3.40 -14.95 -35.05
C TRP A 255 -2.48 -15.99 -34.41
N ALA A 256 -2.33 -17.16 -35.04
CA ALA A 256 -1.45 -18.24 -34.62
C ALA A 256 0.01 -17.79 -34.46
N SER A 257 0.48 -16.86 -35.29
CA SER A 257 1.85 -16.33 -35.19
C SER A 257 2.10 -15.51 -33.90
N TYR A 258 1.06 -14.85 -33.37
CA TYR A 258 1.14 -14.09 -32.12
C TYR A 258 0.79 -14.93 -30.88
N THR A 259 0.03 -16.00 -31.05
CA THR A 259 -0.44 -16.85 -29.95
C THR A 259 0.65 -17.26 -28.95
N PRO A 260 1.86 -17.73 -29.36
CA PRO A 260 2.89 -18.12 -28.39
C PRO A 260 3.36 -16.97 -27.49
N GLN A 261 3.51 -15.77 -28.06
CA GLN A 261 3.90 -14.58 -27.31
C GLN A 261 2.78 -14.16 -26.34
N LEU A 262 1.52 -14.18 -26.79
CA LEU A 262 0.37 -13.85 -25.94
C LEU A 262 0.23 -14.83 -24.77
N LYS A 263 0.30 -16.14 -25.05
CA LYS A 263 0.21 -17.20 -24.06
C LYS A 263 1.33 -17.10 -23.01
N SER A 264 2.57 -16.87 -23.47
CA SER A 264 3.71 -16.66 -22.58
C SER A 264 3.54 -15.41 -21.72
N GLY A 265 3.15 -14.28 -22.34
CA GLY A 265 2.91 -13.02 -21.65
C GLY A 265 1.92 -13.18 -20.49
N ILE A 266 0.72 -13.70 -20.75
CA ILE A 266 -0.31 -13.89 -19.72
C ILE A 266 0.14 -14.84 -18.61
N SER A 267 0.81 -15.94 -18.96
CA SER A 267 1.35 -16.88 -17.96
C SER A 267 2.42 -16.22 -17.08
N SER A 268 3.27 -15.38 -17.66
CA SER A 268 4.26 -14.59 -16.92
C SER A 268 3.59 -13.60 -15.96
N LEU A 269 2.54 -12.90 -16.39
CA LEU A 269 1.80 -11.97 -15.51
C LEU A 269 1.27 -12.68 -14.25
N LEU A 270 0.70 -13.88 -14.42
CA LEU A 270 0.19 -14.68 -13.30
C LEU A 270 1.32 -15.14 -12.37
N SER A 271 2.43 -15.64 -12.93
CA SER A 271 3.56 -16.06 -12.11
C SER A 271 4.16 -14.89 -11.32
N GLU A 272 4.24 -13.73 -11.94
CA GLU A 272 4.75 -12.53 -11.28
C GLU A 272 3.79 -11.97 -10.24
N SER A 273 2.48 -12.00 -10.47
CA SER A 273 1.50 -11.51 -9.49
C SER A 273 1.51 -12.37 -8.22
N ILE A 274 1.70 -13.68 -8.35
CA ILE A 274 1.87 -14.60 -7.21
C ILE A 274 3.12 -14.22 -6.39
N LYS A 275 4.25 -13.96 -7.07
CA LYS A 275 5.50 -13.56 -6.41
C LYS A 275 5.40 -12.20 -5.73
N GLU A 276 4.79 -11.23 -6.41
CA GLU A 276 4.64 -9.88 -5.88
C GLU A 276 3.67 -9.87 -4.69
N ALA A 277 2.57 -10.63 -4.75
CA ALA A 277 1.65 -10.81 -3.64
C ALA A 277 2.34 -11.29 -2.35
N ASP A 278 3.34 -12.17 -2.46
CA ASP A 278 4.15 -12.61 -1.30
C ASP A 278 5.03 -11.47 -0.75
N ASN A 279 5.58 -10.62 -1.61
CA ASN A 279 6.35 -9.45 -1.20
C ASN A 279 5.48 -8.39 -0.52
N VAL A 280 4.37 -7.99 -1.15
CA VAL A 280 3.49 -6.97 -0.59
C VAL A 280 2.78 -7.44 0.68
N SER A 281 2.56 -8.76 0.86
CA SER A 281 2.09 -9.33 2.13
C SER A 281 3.06 -9.09 3.28
N LYS A 282 4.38 -9.19 3.05
CA LYS A 282 5.39 -8.85 4.06
C LYS A 282 5.40 -7.35 4.36
N ASN A 283 5.22 -6.52 3.34
CA ASN A 283 5.13 -5.07 3.50
C ASN A 283 3.90 -4.67 4.34
N LEU A 284 2.76 -5.35 4.18
CA LEU A 284 1.58 -5.11 5.01
C LEU A 284 1.87 -5.38 6.50
N ASP A 285 2.49 -6.52 6.83
CA ASP A 285 2.86 -6.84 8.22
C ASP A 285 3.77 -5.75 8.83
N LEU A 286 4.78 -5.30 8.08
CA LEU A 286 5.64 -4.20 8.50
C LEU A 286 4.88 -2.88 8.71
N ARG A 287 3.89 -2.56 7.85
CA ARG A 287 3.06 -1.36 8.00
C ARG A 287 2.15 -1.43 9.22
N LEU A 288 1.58 -2.59 9.52
CA LEU A 288 0.80 -2.80 10.74
C LEU A 288 1.66 -2.63 11.99
N LYS A 289 2.90 -3.15 11.97
CA LYS A 289 3.87 -2.93 13.06
C LYS A 289 4.29 -1.47 13.17
N MET A 290 4.46 -0.76 12.04
CA MET A 290 4.74 0.67 12.02
C MET A 290 3.64 1.45 12.73
N GLU A 291 2.38 1.14 12.45
CA GLU A 291 1.24 1.81 13.07
C GLU A 291 1.19 1.58 14.58
N ILE A 292 1.46 0.34 15.02
CA ILE A 292 1.54 0.02 16.46
C ILE A 292 2.71 0.78 17.11
N ALA A 293 3.89 0.78 16.47
CA ALA A 293 5.04 1.52 16.96
C ALA A 293 4.76 3.02 17.03
N TYR A 294 4.11 3.59 16.02
CA TYR A 294 3.69 4.98 16.01
C TYR A 294 2.76 5.27 17.19
N SER A 295 1.76 4.43 17.40
CA SER A 295 0.80 4.57 18.51
C SER A 295 1.50 4.53 19.87
N GLU A 296 2.49 3.65 20.03
CA GLU A 296 3.27 3.58 21.26
C GLU A 296 4.17 4.81 21.49
N ILE A 297 4.61 5.50 20.43
CA ILE A 297 5.57 6.61 20.55
C ILE A 297 4.86 7.97 20.60
N TYR A 298 3.84 8.16 19.77
CA TYR A 298 3.27 9.46 19.45
C TYR A 298 1.79 9.61 19.81
N ALA A 299 1.05 8.51 20.00
CA ALA A 299 -0.35 8.61 20.42
C ALA A 299 -0.47 8.87 21.92
N ASP A 300 -1.63 9.40 22.33
CA ASP A 300 -1.95 9.62 23.73
C ASP A 300 -2.01 8.30 24.49
N ASP A 301 -1.28 8.24 25.60
CA ASP A 301 -1.16 7.10 26.49
C ASP A 301 -1.90 7.40 27.80
N ALA A 302 -2.98 6.67 28.03
CA ALA A 302 -3.83 6.84 29.21
C ALA A 302 -3.06 6.64 30.53
N LYS A 303 -2.03 5.79 30.54
CA LYS A 303 -1.23 5.52 31.73
C LYS A 303 -0.28 6.68 32.00
N LEU A 304 0.43 7.20 30.98
CA LEU A 304 1.27 8.40 31.16
C LEU A 304 0.42 9.58 31.65
N LYS A 305 -0.71 9.84 30.99
CA LYS A 305 -1.63 10.92 31.35
C LYS A 305 -2.14 10.81 32.79
N LYS A 306 -2.48 9.60 33.23
CA LYS A 306 -2.96 9.33 34.59
C LYS A 306 -1.85 9.45 35.64
N ASP A 307 -0.69 8.86 35.38
CA ASP A 307 0.35 8.69 36.40
C ASP A 307 1.21 9.96 36.54
N ILE A 308 1.41 10.71 35.45
CA ILE A 308 2.35 11.86 35.42
C ILE A 308 1.80 13.12 34.74
N GLY A 309 0.55 13.12 34.26
CA GLY A 309 -0.18 14.32 33.82
C GLY A 309 -0.24 14.58 32.31
N GLU A 310 -1.04 15.57 31.90
CA GLU A 310 -1.34 15.91 30.49
C GLU A 310 -0.11 16.33 29.68
N ASP A 311 0.84 17.03 30.32
CA ASP A 311 2.07 17.48 29.66
C ASP A 311 2.94 16.31 29.21
N TYR A 312 2.68 15.11 29.74
CA TYR A 312 3.36 13.85 29.44
C TYR A 312 2.47 12.87 28.68
N SER A 313 1.36 13.33 28.07
CA SER A 313 0.35 12.45 27.48
C SER A 313 0.89 11.48 26.41
N THR A 314 2.06 11.77 25.81
CA THR A 314 2.73 10.86 24.86
C THR A 314 4.18 10.62 25.27
N LEU A 315 4.79 9.54 24.77
CA LEU A 315 6.20 9.29 25.01
C LEU A 315 7.08 10.40 24.40
N SER A 316 6.73 10.87 23.20
CA SER A 316 7.46 11.99 22.57
C SER A 316 7.40 13.29 23.40
N LYS A 317 6.24 13.65 23.97
CA LYS A 317 6.13 14.80 24.88
C LYS A 317 6.94 14.60 26.15
N SER A 318 6.88 13.39 26.73
CA SER A 318 7.67 13.02 27.90
C SER A 318 9.17 13.18 27.63
N ALA A 319 9.63 12.75 26.46
CA ALA A 319 11.01 12.90 26.04
C ALA A 319 11.42 14.36 25.88
N ASN A 320 10.57 15.18 25.25
CA ASN A 320 10.83 16.61 25.09
C ASN A 320 10.98 17.33 26.43
N LEU A 321 10.19 16.98 27.44
CA LEU A 321 10.27 17.60 28.77
C LEU A 321 11.45 17.07 29.57
N ILE A 322 11.55 15.75 29.77
CA ILE A 322 12.56 15.10 30.61
C ILE A 322 13.97 15.39 30.10
N LEU A 323 14.18 15.37 28.79
CA LEU A 323 15.49 15.55 28.14
C LEU A 323 15.77 17.00 27.73
N SER A 324 14.86 17.94 28.03
CA SER A 324 15.11 19.36 27.75
C SER A 324 16.30 19.87 28.57
N LYS A 325 16.97 20.90 28.02
CA LYS A 325 18.06 21.60 28.73
C LYS A 325 17.60 22.18 30.07
N ASP A 326 16.32 22.56 30.17
CA ASP A 326 15.77 23.21 31.36
C ASP A 326 15.52 22.25 32.52
N TYR A 327 15.34 20.95 32.24
CA TYR A 327 14.96 19.95 33.25
C TYR A 327 15.95 18.80 33.43
N TYR A 328 16.74 18.44 32.42
CA TYR A 328 17.54 17.21 32.42
C TYR A 328 18.47 17.07 33.64
N ASP A 329 19.23 18.11 33.97
CA ASP A 329 20.17 18.08 35.11
C ASP A 329 19.48 18.30 36.47
N LYS A 330 18.18 18.60 36.48
CA LYS A 330 17.40 18.87 37.69
C LYS A 330 16.71 17.64 38.25
N TRP A 331 16.61 16.54 37.49
CA TRP A 331 15.98 15.31 37.97
C TRP A 331 16.77 14.68 39.13
N LYS A 332 16.06 14.21 40.15
CA LYS A 332 16.65 13.59 41.34
C LYS A 332 17.44 12.32 41.00
N ASN A 333 16.96 11.54 40.04
CA ASN A 333 17.58 10.28 39.61
C ASN A 333 18.21 10.41 38.23
N GLN A 334 19.44 10.92 38.21
CA GLN A 334 20.21 11.14 36.99
C GLN A 334 20.53 9.84 36.23
N GLU A 335 20.72 8.72 36.92
CA GLU A 335 20.97 7.44 36.25
C GLU A 335 19.74 6.95 35.49
N LEU A 336 18.53 7.17 36.04
CA LEU A 336 17.29 6.85 35.35
C LEU A 336 17.04 7.79 34.17
N ALA A 337 17.35 9.08 34.30
CA ALA A 337 17.29 10.04 33.19
C ALA A 337 18.24 9.68 32.03
N LYS A 338 19.46 9.21 32.34
CA LYS A 338 20.40 8.68 31.33
C LYS A 338 19.86 7.42 30.64
N LYS A 339 19.27 6.48 31.41
CA LYS A 339 18.64 5.27 30.85
C LYS A 339 17.46 5.63 29.94
N PHE A 340 16.62 6.57 30.37
CA PHE A 340 15.52 7.10 29.56
C PHE A 340 16.02 7.70 28.25
N LYS A 341 17.07 8.52 28.29
CA LYS A 341 17.71 9.03 27.07
C LYS A 341 18.16 7.90 26.14
N ALA A 342 18.85 6.90 26.67
CA ALA A 342 19.32 5.76 25.87
C ALA A 342 18.17 4.94 25.26
N SER A 343 17.09 4.70 26.00
CA SER A 343 15.89 4.02 25.49
C SER A 343 15.18 4.87 24.43
N TRP A 344 15.08 6.19 24.63
CA TRP A 344 14.52 7.11 23.63
C TRP A 344 15.35 7.17 22.35
N ASP A 345 16.67 7.21 22.46
CA ASP A 345 17.57 7.16 21.29
C ASP A 345 17.40 5.85 20.52
N LYS A 346 17.26 4.71 21.23
CA LYS A 346 16.95 3.41 20.62
C LYS A 346 15.60 3.42 19.90
N VAL A 347 14.55 4.00 20.49
CA VAL A 347 13.24 4.15 19.83
C VAL A 347 13.40 4.85 18.48
N ASN A 348 14.09 5.99 18.45
CA ASN A 348 14.28 6.75 17.21
C ASN A 348 15.10 5.99 16.18
N ILE A 349 16.17 5.31 16.61
CA ILE A 349 17.02 4.50 15.72
C ILE A 349 16.23 3.32 15.14
N TYR A 350 15.54 2.55 15.98
CA TYR A 350 14.79 1.36 15.55
C TYR A 350 13.61 1.74 14.67
N TYR A 351 12.86 2.78 15.03
CA TYR A 351 11.76 3.29 14.21
C TYR A 351 12.28 3.76 12.84
N GLY A 352 13.36 4.54 12.81
CA GLY A 352 13.97 5.01 11.56
C GLY A 352 14.59 3.90 10.68
N LYS A 353 14.95 2.75 11.28
CA LYS A 353 15.45 1.56 10.57
C LYS A 353 14.37 0.52 10.26
N MET A 354 13.08 0.86 10.44
CA MET A 354 11.95 -0.06 10.25
C MET A 354 11.98 -1.31 11.15
N GLN A 355 12.70 -1.26 12.26
CA GLN A 355 12.76 -2.31 13.28
C GLN A 355 11.65 -2.07 14.33
N TYR A 356 10.40 -2.13 13.88
CA TYR A 356 9.24 -1.66 14.65
C TYR A 356 9.00 -2.45 15.95
N ASP A 357 9.24 -3.76 15.96
CA ASP A 357 9.10 -4.57 17.18
C ASP A 357 10.09 -4.13 18.28
N ASP A 358 11.34 -3.81 17.91
CA ASP A 358 12.35 -3.30 18.83
C ASP A 358 12.06 -1.86 19.27
N ALA A 359 11.48 -1.05 18.37
CA ALA A 359 11.02 0.29 18.69
C ALA A 359 9.88 0.25 19.73
N ILE A 360 8.90 -0.65 19.57
CA ILE A 360 7.80 -0.87 20.52
C ILE A 360 8.34 -1.30 21.89
N LYS A 361 9.27 -2.27 21.92
CA LYS A 361 9.88 -2.72 23.17
C LYS A 361 10.60 -1.58 23.89
N SER A 362 11.44 -0.84 23.16
CA SER A 362 12.18 0.30 23.71
C SER A 362 11.25 1.44 24.16
N ALA A 363 10.14 1.66 23.46
CA ALA A 363 9.14 2.66 23.81
C ALA A 363 8.45 2.31 25.14
N LYS A 364 8.05 1.05 25.32
CA LYS A 364 7.45 0.58 26.59
C LYS A 364 8.42 0.72 27.76
N GLU A 365 9.69 0.39 27.57
CA GLU A 365 10.73 0.61 28.58
C GLU A 365 10.89 2.11 28.91
N ALA A 366 10.95 2.97 27.89
CA ALA A 366 11.07 4.42 28.07
C ALA A 366 9.85 5.01 28.80
N LYS A 367 8.63 4.57 28.49
CA LYS A 367 7.41 5.00 29.20
C LYS A 367 7.47 4.69 30.70
N GLN A 368 7.89 3.48 31.06
CA GLN A 368 8.03 3.11 32.47
C GLN A 368 9.07 3.97 33.19
N GLN A 369 10.20 4.25 32.53
CA GLN A 369 11.24 5.11 33.07
C GLN A 369 10.75 6.56 33.22
N ALA A 370 10.01 7.11 32.25
CA ALA A 370 9.41 8.44 32.36
C ALA A 370 8.49 8.57 33.58
N ILE A 371 7.62 7.58 33.80
CA ILE A 371 6.72 7.54 34.97
C ILE A 371 7.53 7.61 36.26
N SER A 372 8.57 6.78 36.37
CA SER A 372 9.43 6.74 37.56
C SER A 372 10.24 8.03 37.77
N ILE A 373 10.78 8.64 36.71
CA ILE A 373 11.54 9.90 36.81
C ILE A 373 10.66 11.01 37.39
N VAL A 374 9.46 11.19 36.84
CA VAL A 374 8.56 12.27 37.27
C VAL A 374 8.03 11.98 38.68
N ALA A 375 7.74 10.72 39.03
CA ALA A 375 7.32 10.33 40.37
C ALA A 375 8.42 10.59 41.43
N GLU A 376 9.69 10.41 41.09
CA GLU A 376 10.82 10.69 42.00
C GLU A 376 11.13 12.19 42.14
N GLY A 377 10.73 13.00 41.16
CA GLY A 377 10.79 14.46 41.19
C GLY A 377 12.17 15.08 40.96
N TYR A 378 12.28 16.37 41.29
CA TYR A 378 13.49 17.16 41.09
C TYR A 378 14.41 17.16 42.33
N LEU A 379 15.68 17.51 42.11
CA LEU A 379 16.60 17.87 43.19
C LEU A 379 16.04 19.08 43.95
N VAL A 380 15.80 18.92 45.24
CA VAL A 380 15.49 20.05 46.12
C VAL A 380 16.80 20.79 46.38
N ILE A 381 17.02 21.89 45.67
CA ILE A 381 18.08 22.83 46.03
C ILE A 381 17.50 23.67 47.17
N GLU A 382 17.79 23.28 48.41
CA GLU A 382 17.55 24.16 49.55
C GLU A 382 18.29 25.48 49.28
N PRO A 383 17.64 26.65 49.45
CA PRO A 383 18.34 27.92 49.34
C PRO A 383 19.52 27.86 50.32
N LYS A 384 20.74 28.07 49.80
CA LYS A 384 21.95 28.15 50.63
C LYS A 384 21.62 28.99 51.87
N PRO A 385 21.93 28.54 53.10
CA PRO A 385 21.67 29.33 54.29
C PRO A 385 22.25 30.73 54.05
N GLN A 386 21.40 31.74 54.11
CA GLN A 386 21.88 33.12 54.01
C GLN A 386 22.96 33.30 55.08
N PRO A 387 24.12 33.89 54.75
CA PRO A 387 25.15 34.11 55.75
C PRO A 387 24.54 34.90 56.91
N ASN A 388 24.77 34.44 58.14
CA ASN A 388 24.23 35.07 59.34
C ASN A 388 24.92 36.44 59.55
N TYR A 389 24.38 37.48 58.92
CA TYR A 389 24.87 38.86 59.01
C TYR A 389 24.83 39.40 60.45
N THR A 390 24.05 38.79 61.36
CA THR A 390 23.94 39.20 62.76
C THR A 390 25.27 39.07 63.50
N LEU A 391 25.99 37.96 63.34
CA LEU A 391 27.31 37.75 63.96
C LEU A 391 28.40 38.66 63.37
N LEU A 392 28.31 38.97 62.07
CA LEU A 392 29.23 39.91 61.42
C LEU A 392 28.99 41.35 61.87
N ILE A 393 27.72 41.75 62.02
CA ILE A 393 27.32 43.08 62.51
C ILE A 393 27.68 43.24 63.99
N GLU A 394 27.42 42.23 64.83
CA GLU A 394 27.82 42.22 66.24
C GLU A 394 29.35 42.27 66.40
N GLY A 395 30.09 41.53 65.56
CA GLY A 395 31.54 41.61 65.51
C GLY A 395 32.06 42.99 65.12
N LEU A 396 31.46 43.64 64.11
CA LEU A 396 31.80 45.01 63.68
C LEU A 396 31.47 46.05 64.76
N ALA A 397 30.32 45.92 65.44
CA ALA A 397 29.91 46.80 66.53
C ALA A 397 30.85 46.67 67.73
N ALA A 398 31.23 45.45 68.12
CA ALA A 398 32.21 45.22 69.18
C ALA A 398 33.58 45.82 68.83
N LEU A 399 34.01 45.72 67.57
CA LEU A 399 35.27 46.29 67.10
C LEU A 399 35.25 47.83 67.10
N LEU A 400 34.13 48.45 66.70
CA LEU A 400 33.94 49.90 66.80
C LEU A 400 33.96 50.39 68.26
N VAL A 401 33.32 49.67 69.18
CA VAL A 401 33.37 49.98 70.62
C VAL A 401 34.80 49.86 71.14
N LEU A 402 35.54 48.84 70.73
CA LEU A 402 36.93 48.62 71.14
C LEU A 402 37.85 49.73 70.58
N VAL A 403 37.62 50.17 69.35
CA VAL A 403 38.31 51.33 68.76
C VAL A 403 37.96 52.63 69.48
N ALA A 404 36.69 52.84 69.85
CA ALA A 404 36.27 54.00 70.64
C ALA A 404 36.90 54.02 72.03
N ILE A 405 36.96 52.86 72.71
CA ILE A 405 37.65 52.70 74.00
C ILE A 405 39.15 52.95 73.83
N LEU A 406 39.81 52.36 72.83
CA LEU A 406 41.23 52.60 72.55
C LEU A 406 41.52 54.06 72.22
N TYR A 407 40.63 54.73 71.47
CA TYR A 407 40.73 56.16 71.17
C TYR A 407 40.57 57.00 72.43
N ALA A 408 39.59 56.69 73.29
CA ALA A 408 39.37 57.37 74.57
C ALA A 408 40.57 57.17 75.52
N VAL A 409 41.14 55.96 75.57
CA VAL A 409 42.34 55.63 76.36
C VAL A 409 43.57 56.38 75.84
N ARG A 410 43.79 56.42 74.52
CA ARG A 410 44.92 57.10 73.88
C ARG A 410 44.82 58.62 73.99
N ASN A 411 43.61 59.17 73.98
CA ASN A 411 43.34 60.61 74.11
C ASN A 411 42.90 61.04 75.52
N ARG A 412 43.19 60.24 76.58
CA ARG A 412 42.81 60.55 77.98
C ARG A 412 43.17 61.97 78.43
N LYS A 413 44.27 62.54 77.94
CA LYS A 413 44.71 63.92 78.26
C LYS A 413 43.85 65.02 77.62
N LYS A 414 43.04 64.72 76.59
CA LYS A 414 42.11 65.67 75.95
C LYS A 414 40.70 65.62 76.54
N PHE A 415 40.27 64.47 77.08
CA PHE A 415 38.95 64.32 77.71
C PHE A 415 38.92 64.76 79.18
N SER A 416 40.05 64.73 79.90
CA SER A 416 40.13 65.29 81.26
C SER A 416 39.95 66.81 81.32
N GLY A 417 40.10 67.51 80.18
CA GLY A 417 39.83 68.95 80.06
C GLY A 417 38.38 69.31 79.71
N PHE A 418 37.52 68.33 79.44
CA PHE A 418 36.09 68.52 79.11
C PHE A 418 35.14 68.21 80.28
N LEU A 419 35.64 67.60 81.36
CA LEU A 419 34.86 67.27 82.57
C LEU A 419 35.12 68.21 83.76
N ASN A 420 36.08 69.14 83.65
CA ASN A 420 36.39 70.15 84.67
C ASN A 420 36.51 71.55 84.03
N LYS A 421 35.40 72.05 83.51
CA LYS A 421 35.23 73.46 83.16
C LYS A 421 33.75 73.80 83.31
N ASP A 422 33.38 74.21 84.52
CA ASP A 422 32.44 75.30 84.83
C ASP A 422 32.26 75.34 86.35
N GLU A 423 32.97 76.27 86.99
CA GLU A 423 32.43 77.14 88.04
C GLU A 423 33.37 78.38 88.10
N GLU A 424 32.77 79.53 87.81
CA GLU A 424 33.39 80.85 87.63
C GLU A 424 33.78 81.50 88.98
N ASP A 425 34.86 82.28 88.98
CA ASP A 425 35.15 83.28 90.00
C ASP A 425 34.31 84.55 89.78
N ASP A 426 33.66 84.97 90.87
CA ASP A 426 33.40 86.33 91.37
C ASP A 426 32.50 87.35 90.66
N VAL A 427 31.50 87.76 91.45
CA VAL A 427 30.69 88.98 91.39
C VAL A 427 31.57 90.23 91.58
N GLN A 428 31.47 91.21 90.68
CA GLN A 428 31.74 92.62 91.03
C GLN A 428 30.49 93.49 90.81
N VAL A 429 30.08 94.10 91.92
CA VAL A 429 29.10 95.18 92.02
C VAL A 429 29.74 96.47 91.50
N TYR A 430 29.11 97.12 90.52
CA TYR A 430 29.26 98.57 90.29
C TYR A 430 27.97 99.24 90.76
N ASN A 431 28.11 100.05 91.81
CA ASN A 431 27.09 101.01 92.25
C ASN A 431 27.13 102.24 91.33
N PHE A 432 25.94 102.75 91.02
CA PHE A 432 25.75 104.07 90.42
C PHE A 432 26.32 105.17 91.34
N LYS A 433 27.37 105.85 90.86
CA LYS A 433 27.24 107.25 90.43
C LYS A 433 28.30 107.59 89.39
#